data_AF-A0A7C0WNS8-F1
#
_entry.id   AF-A0A7C0WNS8-F1
#
_cell.length_a   1.000
_cell.length_b   1.000
_cell.length_c   1.000
_cell.angle_alpha   90.00
_cell.angle_beta   90.00
_cell.angle_gamma   90.00
#
_symmetry.space_group_name_H-M   'P 1'
#
loop_
_entity.id
_entity.type
_entity.pdbx_description
1 polymer ?
#
loop_
_entity_poly.entity_id
_entity_poly.type
_entity_poly.pdbx_seq_one_letter_code
_entity_poly.pdbx_strand_id
1 'polypeptide(L)'
;MKKTARLAVSIALISFVLFSCAKKETVRPEAWSPATPSELIDRITYDNIDTLSGTASIRIFNDGEYAAYLTGAVNYKRPASLSMSVFGPFGITVMKILLAEGVFEIYIPNKDTLYTARLNIHFLLPTKKQLRSYRADVAERADDYMLN
;
A
#
# COMPACT_ATOMS: atom_id res chain seq x y z
N MET A 1 26.05 -64.68 10.19
CA MET A 1 25.92 -63.56 11.16
C MET A 1 25.73 -62.16 10.55
N LYS A 2 25.82 -61.93 9.22
CA LYS A 2 25.69 -60.58 8.62
C LYS A 2 24.24 -60.08 8.39
N LYS A 3 23.24 -60.97 8.37
CA LYS A 3 21.83 -60.61 8.08
C LYS A 3 21.09 -60.01 9.29
N THR A 4 21.41 -60.44 10.51
CA THR A 4 20.79 -59.96 11.75
C THR A 4 21.19 -58.52 12.07
N ALA A 5 22.44 -58.14 11.78
CA ALA A 5 22.94 -56.77 11.99
C ALA A 5 22.23 -55.74 11.09
N ARG A 6 21.93 -56.09 9.84
CA ARG A 6 21.21 -55.19 8.91
C ARG A 6 19.78 -54.91 9.39
N LEU A 7 19.14 -55.91 9.97
CA LEU A 7 17.74 -55.83 10.42
C LEU A 7 17.61 -54.98 11.69
N ALA A 8 18.58 -55.11 12.61
CA ALA A 8 18.64 -54.27 13.82
C ALA A 8 18.88 -52.78 13.50
N VAL A 9 19.73 -52.48 12.52
CA VAL A 9 20.02 -51.10 12.09
C VAL A 9 18.78 -50.46 11.44
N SER A 10 18.04 -51.19 10.60
CA SER A 10 16.82 -50.64 10.00
C SER A 10 15.70 -50.41 11.02
N ILE A 11 15.58 -51.26 12.06
CA ILE A 11 14.62 -51.03 13.16
C ILE A 11 15.01 -49.79 13.96
N ALA A 12 16.30 -49.60 14.26
CA ALA A 12 16.79 -48.42 14.99
C ALA A 12 16.61 -47.11 14.19
N LEU A 13 16.74 -47.16 12.86
CA LEU A 13 16.56 -45.99 12.01
C LEU A 13 15.08 -45.58 11.95
N ILE A 14 14.17 -46.55 11.86
CA ILE A 14 12.72 -46.30 11.80
C ILE A 14 12.21 -45.75 13.14
N SER A 15 12.68 -46.28 14.27
CA SER A 15 12.31 -45.75 15.58
C SER A 15 12.79 -44.32 15.80
N PHE A 16 13.99 -43.96 15.31
CA PHE A 16 14.50 -42.59 15.41
C PHE A 16 13.65 -41.58 14.61
N VAL A 17 13.15 -41.97 13.43
CA VAL A 17 12.28 -41.10 12.61
C VAL A 17 10.92 -40.88 13.26
N LEU A 18 10.37 -41.90 13.95
CA LEU A 18 9.05 -41.80 14.59
C LEU A 18 9.05 -40.95 15.88
N PHE A 19 10.19 -40.80 16.55
CA PHE A 19 10.31 -39.95 17.74
C PHE A 19 10.65 -38.48 17.42
N SER A 20 10.93 -38.14 16.16
CA SER A 20 11.21 -36.76 15.74
C SER A 20 9.93 -35.95 15.44
N CYS A 21 8.84 -36.24 16.15
CA CYS A 21 7.65 -35.40 16.20
C CYS A 21 7.99 -34.11 16.96
N ALA A 22 8.55 -33.14 16.24
CA ALA A 22 8.77 -31.80 16.73
C ALA A 22 7.45 -31.24 17.27
N LYS A 23 7.46 -30.78 18.52
CA LYS A 23 6.32 -30.09 19.14
C LYS A 23 5.89 -28.96 18.20
N LYS A 24 4.71 -29.11 17.61
CA LYS A 24 4.08 -28.05 16.83
C LYS A 24 3.65 -26.98 17.83
N GLU A 25 4.53 -26.03 18.11
CA GLU A 25 4.14 -24.80 18.77
C GLU A 25 3.15 -24.10 17.87
N THR A 26 1.87 -24.19 18.24
CA THR A 26 0.83 -23.34 17.68
C THR A 26 1.14 -21.93 18.16
N VAL A 27 1.87 -21.18 17.34
CA VAL A 27 1.93 -19.72 17.45
C VAL A 27 0.49 -19.26 17.36
N ARG A 28 -0.12 -19.00 18.52
CA ARG A 28 -1.44 -18.41 18.62
C ARG A 28 -1.28 -17.03 17.96
N PRO A 29 -1.94 -16.74 16.83
CA PRO A 29 -1.86 -15.43 16.25
C PRO A 29 -2.32 -14.45 17.33
N GLU A 30 -1.39 -13.56 17.70
CA GLU A 30 -1.65 -12.47 18.63
C GLU A 30 -2.93 -11.78 18.17
N ALA A 31 -3.86 -11.58 19.10
CA ALA A 31 -5.18 -11.04 18.79
C ALA A 31 -4.99 -9.76 17.96
N TRP A 32 -5.58 -9.72 16.76
CA TRP A 32 -5.61 -8.53 15.91
C TRP A 32 -6.24 -7.39 16.71
N SER A 33 -5.41 -6.63 17.42
CA SER A 33 -5.80 -5.32 17.87
C SER A 33 -5.85 -4.46 16.62
N PRO A 34 -6.98 -3.76 16.35
CA PRO A 34 -7.05 -2.87 15.21
C PRO A 34 -5.90 -1.86 15.32
N ALA A 35 -5.03 -1.85 14.31
CA ALA A 35 -3.90 -0.94 14.27
C ALA A 35 -4.43 0.49 14.41
N THR A 36 -3.84 1.25 15.32
CA THR A 36 -4.20 2.65 15.49
C THR A 36 -3.83 3.42 14.21
N PRO A 37 -4.55 4.50 13.85
CA PRO A 37 -4.21 5.30 12.68
C PRO A 37 -2.74 5.77 12.66
N SER A 38 -2.16 6.03 13.83
CA SER A 38 -0.73 6.39 13.99
C SER A 38 0.22 5.26 13.60
N GLU A 39 -0.08 4.02 13.99
CA GLU A 39 0.71 2.84 13.59
C GLU A 39 0.59 2.53 12.09
N LEU A 40 -0.58 2.78 11.49
CA LEU A 40 -0.77 2.62 10.04
C LEU A 40 0.01 3.67 9.26
N ILE A 41 0.04 4.92 9.71
CA ILE A 41 0.82 6.00 9.09
C ILE A 41 2.32 5.70 9.17
N ASP A 42 2.82 5.23 10.32
CA ASP A 42 4.23 4.87 10.49
C ASP A 42 4.64 3.63 9.66
N ARG A 43 3.68 2.75 9.30
CA ARG A 43 3.91 1.58 8.44
C ARG A 43 3.78 1.88 6.94
N ILE A 44 2.95 2.85 6.56
CA ILE A 44 2.77 3.28 5.17
C ILE A 44 3.79 4.38 4.86
N THR A 45 5.08 4.03 4.92
CA THR A 45 6.16 4.92 4.52
C THR A 45 6.70 4.51 3.16
N TYR A 46 6.61 5.40 2.17
CA TYR A 46 7.23 5.24 0.85
C TYR A 46 8.71 5.69 0.83
N ASP A 47 9.36 5.74 2.01
CA ASP A 47 10.70 6.28 2.23
C ASP A 47 11.82 5.53 1.50
N ASN A 48 11.57 4.30 1.04
CA ASN A 48 12.54 3.50 0.29
C ASN A 48 12.13 3.28 -1.19
N ILE A 49 11.07 3.94 -1.66
CA ILE A 49 10.59 3.85 -3.04
C ILE A 49 10.98 5.13 -3.81
N ASP A 50 11.99 5.02 -4.67
CA ASP A 50 12.41 6.13 -5.54
C ASP A 50 11.47 6.33 -6.72
N THR A 51 10.96 5.24 -7.28
CA THR A 51 10.02 5.23 -8.40
C THR A 51 8.95 4.17 -8.19
N LEU A 52 7.72 4.51 -8.54
CA LEU A 52 6.59 3.59 -8.55
C LEU A 52 5.87 3.74 -9.89
N SER A 53 5.60 2.63 -10.57
CA SER A 53 4.79 2.61 -11.78
C SER A 53 3.69 1.58 -11.61
N GLY A 54 2.49 1.89 -12.09
CA GLY A 54 1.35 1.01 -11.97
C GLY A 54 0.22 1.37 -12.91
N THR A 55 -0.79 0.50 -12.92
CA THR A 55 -2.04 0.74 -13.63
C THR A 55 -3.16 0.97 -12.63
N ALA A 56 -4.09 1.84 -12.98
CA ALA A 56 -5.28 2.14 -12.21
C ALA A 56 -6.52 1.73 -12.99
N SER A 57 -7.51 1.19 -12.28
CA SER A 57 -8.86 0.92 -12.78
C SER A 57 -9.84 1.81 -12.02
N ILE A 58 -10.54 2.66 -12.74
CA ILE A 58 -11.41 3.69 -12.15
C ILE A 58 -12.84 3.38 -12.56
N ARG A 59 -13.73 3.23 -11.59
CA ARG A 59 -15.18 3.10 -11.79
C ARG A 59 -15.85 4.35 -11.26
N ILE A 60 -16.61 5.03 -12.11
CA ILE A 60 -17.34 6.25 -11.78
C ILE A 60 -18.81 5.87 -11.64
N PHE A 61 -19.42 6.30 -10.54
CA PHE A 61 -20.84 6.14 -10.27
C PHE A 61 -21.47 7.52 -10.13
N ASN A 62 -22.69 7.70 -10.65
CA ASN A 62 -23.49 8.91 -10.50
C ASN A 62 -24.85 8.50 -9.91
N ASP A 63 -25.21 9.09 -8.77
CA ASP A 63 -26.45 8.75 -8.05
C ASP A 63 -26.64 7.25 -7.79
N GLY A 64 -25.52 6.55 -7.50
CA GLY A 64 -25.50 5.10 -7.26
C GLY A 64 -25.50 4.24 -8.52
N GLU A 65 -25.73 4.82 -9.70
CA GLU A 65 -25.68 4.12 -10.98
C GLU A 65 -24.28 4.16 -11.58
N TYR A 66 -23.88 3.07 -12.23
CA TYR A 66 -22.60 3.01 -12.93
C TYR A 66 -22.61 3.96 -14.13
N ALA A 67 -21.67 4.93 -14.14
CA ALA A 67 -21.58 5.95 -15.17
C ALA A 67 -20.45 5.66 -16.18
N ALA A 68 -19.27 5.23 -15.71
CA ALA A 68 -18.12 4.98 -16.58
C ALA A 68 -17.06 4.08 -15.96
N TYR A 69 -16.25 3.46 -16.82
CA TYR A 69 -15.02 2.77 -16.46
C TYR A 69 -13.87 3.34 -17.27
N LEU A 70 -12.80 3.71 -16.57
CA LEU A 70 -11.58 4.26 -17.13
C LEU A 70 -10.41 3.41 -16.64
N THR A 71 -9.34 3.38 -17.43
CA THR A 71 -8.06 2.85 -16.99
C THR A 71 -7.05 3.98 -16.90
N GLY A 72 -5.93 3.75 -16.24
CA GLY A 72 -4.86 4.73 -16.23
C GLY A 72 -3.51 4.12 -15.98
N ALA A 73 -2.47 4.83 -16.39
CA ALA A 73 -1.09 4.55 -16.02
C ALA A 73 -0.65 5.63 -15.03
N VAL A 74 -0.15 5.22 -13.87
CA VAL A 74 0.35 6.10 -12.82
C VAL A 74 1.85 5.88 -12.70
N ASN A 75 2.59 6.98 -12.66
CA ASN A 75 4.01 6.98 -12.37
C ASN A 75 4.29 7.99 -11.27
N TYR A 76 5.03 7.57 -10.26
CA TYR A 76 5.53 8.41 -9.20
C TYR A 76 7.06 8.34 -9.22
N LYS A 77 7.69 9.47 -8.97
CA LYS A 77 9.12 9.62 -8.78
C LYS A 77 9.40 10.58 -7.64
N ARG A 78 10.22 10.15 -6.69
CA ARG A 78 10.71 10.97 -5.59
C ARG A 78 11.51 12.18 -6.10
N PRO A 79 11.47 13.35 -5.44
CA PRO A 79 10.76 13.66 -4.19
C PRO A 79 9.29 14.02 -4.32
N ALA A 80 8.83 14.51 -5.47
CA ALA A 80 7.48 15.05 -5.60
C ALA A 80 6.99 15.11 -7.05
N SER A 81 7.30 14.09 -7.85
CA SER A 81 6.78 13.97 -9.21
C SER A 81 5.76 12.86 -9.30
N LEU A 82 4.58 13.17 -9.83
CA LEU A 82 3.53 12.21 -10.14
C LEU A 82 2.99 12.54 -11.52
N SER A 83 2.85 11.53 -12.37
CA SER A 83 2.14 11.65 -13.64
C SER A 83 1.12 10.55 -13.76
N MET A 84 -0.04 10.90 -14.29
CA MET A 84 -1.12 9.95 -14.53
C MET A 84 -1.72 10.22 -15.90
N SER A 85 -1.79 9.19 -16.73
CA SER A 85 -2.58 9.23 -17.96
C SER A 85 -3.83 8.40 -17.75
N VAL A 86 -5.00 8.99 -17.99
CA VAL A 86 -6.29 8.33 -17.90
C VAL A 86 -6.80 8.06 -19.29
N PHE A 87 -7.22 6.82 -19.51
CA PHE A 87 -7.69 6.29 -20.77
C PHE A 87 -9.17 5.94 -20.65
N GLY A 88 -9.94 6.38 -21.64
CA GLY A 88 -11.31 5.96 -21.84
C GLY A 88 -11.40 4.61 -22.57
N PRO A 89 -12.60 4.28 -23.08
CA PRO A 89 -12.79 3.14 -23.96
C PRO A 89 -11.80 3.18 -25.14
N PHE A 90 -11.36 2.00 -25.58
CA PHE A 90 -10.40 1.84 -26.70
C PHE A 90 -8.99 2.41 -26.44
N GLY A 91 -8.65 2.76 -25.21
CA GLY A 91 -7.31 3.27 -24.87
C GLY A 91 -7.09 4.74 -25.25
N ILE A 92 -8.14 5.46 -25.60
CA ILE A 92 -8.06 6.89 -25.95
C ILE A 92 -7.74 7.69 -24.68
N THR A 93 -6.74 8.56 -24.73
CA THR A 93 -6.42 9.41 -23.57
C THR A 93 -7.51 10.46 -23.38
N VAL A 94 -8.15 10.44 -22.20
CA VAL A 94 -9.22 11.40 -21.84
C VAL A 94 -8.73 12.48 -20.89
N MET A 95 -7.65 12.23 -20.16
CA MET A 95 -7.06 13.18 -19.22
C MET A 95 -5.61 12.84 -18.95
N LYS A 96 -4.76 13.85 -18.79
CA LYS A 96 -3.40 13.72 -18.25
C LYS A 96 -3.27 14.60 -17.02
N ILE A 97 -2.69 14.06 -15.96
CA ILE A 97 -2.39 14.76 -14.72
C ILE A 97 -0.87 14.76 -14.55
N LEU A 98 -0.31 15.91 -14.21
CA LEU A 98 1.09 16.06 -13.86
C LEU A 98 1.19 16.85 -12.56
N LEU A 99 1.96 16.35 -11.61
CA LEU A 99 2.42 17.07 -10.45
C LEU A 99 3.94 17.03 -10.47
N ALA A 100 4.59 18.17 -10.59
CA ALA A 100 6.05 18.27 -10.54
C ALA A 100 6.44 19.64 -9.98
N GLU A 101 7.39 19.65 -9.06
CA GLU A 101 7.99 20.90 -8.53
C GLU A 101 6.95 21.90 -8.00
N GLY A 102 5.82 21.40 -7.49
CA GLY A 102 4.72 22.19 -6.94
C GLY A 102 3.81 22.81 -7.98
N VAL A 103 3.95 22.42 -9.23
CA VAL A 103 3.00 22.70 -10.30
C VAL A 103 2.12 21.46 -10.49
N PHE A 104 0.82 21.67 -10.43
CA PHE A 104 -0.20 20.68 -10.72
C PHE A 104 -0.92 21.05 -12.00
N GLU A 105 -0.91 20.15 -12.96
CA GLU A 105 -1.47 20.35 -14.29
C GLU A 105 -2.45 19.24 -14.62
N ILE A 106 -3.60 19.62 -15.19
CA ILE A 106 -4.58 18.70 -15.75
C ILE A 106 -4.81 19.12 -17.20
N TYR A 107 -4.49 18.23 -18.13
CA TYR A 107 -4.81 18.41 -19.54
C TYR A 107 -5.97 17.49 -19.94
N ILE A 108 -6.98 18.06 -20.60
CA ILE A 108 -8.14 17.34 -21.13
C ILE A 108 -8.14 17.46 -22.66
N PRO A 109 -7.66 16.45 -23.41
CA PRO A 109 -7.44 16.54 -24.85
C PRO A 109 -8.70 16.85 -25.66
N ASN A 110 -9.86 16.28 -25.30
CA ASN A 110 -11.10 16.48 -26.05
C ASN A 110 -11.64 17.93 -25.99
N LYS A 111 -11.20 18.70 -25.00
CA LYS A 111 -11.52 20.14 -24.84
C LYS A 111 -10.34 21.03 -25.21
N ASP A 112 -9.21 20.44 -25.57
CA ASP A 112 -7.93 21.12 -25.74
C ASP A 112 -7.63 22.14 -24.61
N THR A 113 -7.91 21.74 -23.37
CA THR A 113 -7.83 22.64 -22.22
C THR A 113 -6.78 22.13 -21.22
N LEU A 114 -5.88 23.02 -20.83
CA LEU A 114 -4.89 22.81 -19.76
C LEU A 114 -5.30 23.67 -18.55
N TYR A 115 -5.47 23.02 -17.40
CA TYR A 115 -5.62 23.65 -16.11
C TYR A 115 -4.30 23.57 -15.36
N THR A 116 -3.83 24.69 -14.83
CA THR A 116 -2.58 24.75 -14.06
C THR A 116 -2.84 25.40 -12.71
N ALA A 117 -2.32 24.80 -11.66
CA ALA A 117 -2.34 25.33 -10.30
C ALA A 117 -0.96 25.20 -9.67
N ARG A 118 -0.57 26.21 -8.86
CA ARG A 118 0.60 26.09 -7.99
C ARG A 118 0.14 25.57 -6.63
N LEU A 119 0.66 24.42 -6.24
CA LEU A 119 0.37 23.79 -4.96
C LEU A 119 1.56 23.96 -4.03
N ASN A 120 1.28 24.31 -2.77
CA ASN A 120 2.27 24.16 -1.73
C ASN A 120 2.39 22.67 -1.37
N ILE A 121 3.33 21.98 -2.02
CA ILE A 121 3.51 20.51 -1.96
C ILE A 121 3.72 19.97 -0.56
N HIS A 122 4.08 20.83 0.41
CA HIS A 122 4.13 20.47 1.82
C HIS A 122 2.78 19.99 2.37
N PHE A 123 1.67 20.24 1.66
CA PHE A 123 0.34 19.77 2.02
C PHE A 123 -0.01 18.37 1.48
N LEU A 124 0.54 17.97 0.33
CA LEU A 124 0.13 16.73 -0.36
C LEU A 124 0.93 15.50 0.07
N LEU A 125 2.17 15.69 0.50
CA LEU A 125 3.04 14.63 1.02
C LEU A 125 3.55 15.12 2.38
N PRO A 126 2.81 14.86 3.47
CA PRO A 126 3.20 15.34 4.79
C PRO A 126 4.59 14.80 5.11
N THR A 127 5.51 15.71 5.42
CA THR A 127 6.85 15.33 5.88
C THR A 127 6.75 14.56 7.19
N LYS A 128 7.75 13.73 7.52
CA LYS A 128 7.83 13.06 8.83
C LYS A 128 7.62 14.02 10.01
N LYS A 129 8.07 15.28 9.88
CA LYS A 129 7.89 16.32 10.89
C LYS A 129 6.42 16.73 11.04
N GLN A 130 5.69 16.89 9.92
CA GLN A 130 4.26 17.20 9.92
C GLN A 130 3.41 16.02 10.39
N LEU A 131 3.79 14.78 10.05
CA LEU A 131 3.13 13.59 10.60
C LEU A 131 3.30 13.50 12.12
N ARG A 132 4.48 13.88 12.65
CA ARG A 132 4.73 13.95 14.09
C ARG A 132 3.95 15.05 14.80
N SER A 133 3.75 16.22 14.18
CA SER A 133 2.90 17.26 14.78
C SER A 133 1.42 16.85 14.74
N TYR A 134 0.97 16.24 13.64
CA TYR A 134 -0.39 15.68 13.55
C TYR A 134 -0.62 14.60 14.62
N ARG A 135 0.41 13.80 14.95
CA ARG A 135 0.36 12.81 16.03
C ARG A 135 0.14 13.43 17.41
N ALA A 136 0.74 14.60 17.69
CA ALA A 136 0.50 15.31 18.95
C ALA A 136 -0.95 15.81 19.03
N ASP A 137 -1.44 16.44 17.97
CA ASP A 137 -2.80 16.98 17.90
C ASP A 137 -3.89 15.89 17.93
N VAL A 138 -3.62 14.72 17.35
CA VAL A 138 -4.55 13.58 17.37
C VAL A 138 -4.53 12.86 18.71
N ALA A 139 -3.36 12.74 19.37
CA ALA A 139 -3.28 12.16 20.71
C ALA A 139 -4.04 13.02 21.73
N GLU A 140 -3.88 14.35 21.66
CA GLU A 140 -4.61 15.30 22.51
C GLU A 140 -6.13 15.20 22.33
N ARG A 141 -6.59 15.02 21.08
CA ARG A 141 -8.03 14.84 20.79
C ARG A 141 -8.55 13.45 21.16
N ALA A 142 -7.74 12.40 21.08
CA ALA A 142 -8.17 11.04 21.43
C ALA A 142 -8.50 10.91 22.92
N ASP A 143 -7.81 11.65 23.79
CA ASP A 143 -8.11 11.71 25.22
C ASP A 143 -9.48 12.37 25.49
N ASP A 144 -9.89 13.34 24.67
CA ASP A 144 -11.17 14.05 24.78
C ASP A 144 -12.38 13.17 24.39
N TYR A 145 -12.18 12.20 23.48
CA TYR A 145 -13.20 11.23 23.08
C TYR A 145 -13.34 10.04 24.04
N MET A 146 -12.40 9.85 24.98
CA MET A 146 -12.43 8.76 25.97
C MET A 146 -13.02 9.19 27.33
N LEU A 147 -13.36 10.47 27.48
CA LEU A 147 -13.94 11.04 28.70
C LEU A 147 -15.47 11.23 28.65
N ASN A 148 -16.14 10.75 27.60
CA ASN A 148 -17.61 10.74 27.47
C ASN A 148 -18.18 9.31 27.38
#